data_AF-A0A7K4GY30-F1
#
_entry.id   AF-A0A7K4GY30-F1
#
_cell.length_a   1.000
_cell.length_b   1.000
_cell.length_c   1.000
_cell.angle_alpha   90.00
_cell.angle_beta   90.00
_cell.angle_gamma   90.00
#
_symmetry.space_group_name_H-M   'P 1'
#
loop_
_entity.id
_entity.type
_entity.pdbx_description
1 polymer ?
#
loop_
_entity_poly.entity_id
_entity_poly.type
_entity_poly.pdbx_seq_one_letter_code
_entity_poly.pdbx_strand_id
1 'polypeptide(L)'
;MQTSQYKLIEVVCPLCGLAKAVPVPMTLFSEKKFGHVKIQVPKGVACKEHVFIVFLDVQARIIGYETVDISISSLAKFEPREDGSIEDGKTISLREFIEIMGFQCFAGLIHAKLFNYPLYIIVKEEFKVNLNVINNVLEDVMPEMYKNTRSLKTITYPGDVYPVATYFYALVKNKSKATFLMNPRKQIVQMPWKTGLELEKTIINSAVSKEDQNEQLKFLAFYISKFLEDVDKTIIILKTVKKSSIKDLIKKLKEKAITSTVTKNYIISIKEFIHRRISSDIAKKIND
;
A
#
# COMPACT_ATOMS: atom_id res chain seq x y z
N MET A 1 30.83 -41.57 -8.22
CA MET A 1 30.27 -40.47 -9.04
C MET A 1 28.82 -40.81 -9.34
N GLN A 2 27.85 -40.16 -8.68
CA GLN A 2 26.43 -40.38 -8.99
C GLN A 2 26.07 -39.58 -10.24
N THR A 3 25.68 -40.26 -11.31
CA THR A 3 25.09 -39.66 -12.51
C THR A 3 23.73 -39.07 -12.13
N SER A 4 23.66 -37.75 -11.93
CA SER A 4 22.41 -37.05 -11.67
C SER A 4 21.48 -37.21 -12.89
N GLN A 5 20.53 -38.13 -12.83
CA GLN A 5 19.49 -38.26 -13.85
C GLN A 5 18.50 -37.11 -13.71
N TYR A 6 18.19 -36.44 -14.83
CA TYR A 6 17.22 -35.35 -14.89
C TYR A 6 15.96 -35.80 -15.63
N LYS A 7 14.80 -35.33 -15.20
CA LYS A 7 13.52 -35.45 -15.91
C LYS A 7 13.10 -34.09 -16.43
N LEU A 8 12.73 -34.03 -17.71
CA LEU A 8 12.18 -32.81 -18.31
C LEU A 8 10.70 -32.69 -17.95
N ILE A 9 10.33 -31.53 -17.42
CA ILE A 9 8.95 -31.21 -17.05
C ILE A 9 8.54 -29.96 -17.81
N GLU A 10 7.40 -30.00 -18.49
CA GLU A 10 6.85 -28.86 -19.22
C GLU A 10 6.13 -27.92 -18.24
N VAL A 11 6.79 -26.82 -17.89
CA VAL A 11 6.29 -25.84 -16.95
C VAL A 11 5.63 -24.70 -17.71
N VAL A 12 4.38 -24.38 -17.36
CA VAL A 12 3.62 -23.26 -17.92
C VAL A 12 3.63 -22.09 -16.94
N CYS A 13 3.98 -20.90 -17.41
CA CYS A 13 3.88 -19.69 -16.60
C CYS A 13 2.39 -19.38 -16.31
N PRO A 14 1.95 -19.33 -15.04
CA PRO A 14 0.55 -19.09 -14.70
C PRO A 14 0.07 -17.66 -15.01
N LEU A 15 1.00 -16.73 -15.29
CA LEU A 15 0.69 -15.31 -15.56
C LEU A 15 0.60 -14.97 -17.05
N CYS A 16 1.38 -15.65 -17.91
CA CYS A 16 1.42 -15.33 -19.35
C CYS A 16 1.21 -16.54 -20.29
N GLY A 17 1.05 -17.75 -19.75
CA GLY A 17 0.75 -18.95 -20.52
C GLY A 17 1.92 -19.52 -21.34
N LEU A 18 3.11 -18.91 -21.28
CA LEU A 18 4.30 -19.43 -21.96
C LEU A 18 4.76 -20.74 -21.29
N ALA A 19 5.01 -21.77 -22.11
CA ALA A 19 5.47 -23.08 -21.68
C ALA A 19 6.95 -23.31 -22.03
N LYS A 20 7.68 -24.00 -21.15
CA LYS A 20 9.04 -24.46 -21.45
C LYS A 20 9.37 -25.74 -20.69
N ALA A 21 10.14 -26.62 -21.32
CA ALA A 21 10.71 -27.79 -20.66
C ALA A 21 11.84 -27.39 -19.70
N VAL A 22 11.71 -27.76 -18.43
CA VAL A 22 12.68 -27.50 -17.36
C VAL A 22 13.27 -28.83 -16.88
N PRO A 23 14.61 -28.99 -16.85
CA PRO A 23 15.24 -30.17 -16.30
C PRO A 23 15.18 -30.15 -14.77
N VAL A 24 14.64 -31.22 -14.19
CA VAL A 24 14.51 -31.39 -12.74
C VAL A 24 15.26 -32.65 -12.31
N PRO A 25 16.17 -32.58 -11.31
CA PRO A 25 16.86 -33.76 -10.80
C PRO A 25 15.89 -34.81 -10.27
N MET A 26 16.06 -36.06 -10.70
CA MET A 26 15.24 -37.20 -10.24
C MET A 26 15.39 -37.45 -8.73
N THR A 27 16.52 -37.03 -8.15
CA THR A 27 16.80 -37.13 -6.71
C THR A 27 15.72 -36.46 -5.84
N LEU A 28 15.08 -35.40 -6.35
CA LEU A 28 14.00 -34.69 -5.66
C LEU A 28 12.73 -35.53 -5.44
N PHE A 29 12.55 -36.59 -6.23
CA PHE A 29 11.39 -37.47 -6.16
C PHE A 29 11.70 -38.79 -5.44
N SER A 30 12.93 -39.29 -5.53
CA SER A 30 13.32 -40.61 -5.02
C SER A 30 13.34 -40.72 -3.49
N GLU A 31 13.43 -39.61 -2.75
CA GLU A 31 13.46 -39.62 -1.28
C GLU A 31 12.07 -39.52 -0.63
N LYS A 32 11.02 -39.16 -1.39
CA LYS A 32 9.69 -38.89 -0.84
C LYS A 32 8.68 -39.99 -1.21
N LYS A 33 8.20 -40.74 -0.21
CA LYS A 33 7.14 -41.76 -0.37
C LYS A 33 5.72 -41.16 -0.49
N PHE A 34 5.50 -39.96 0.06
CA PHE A 34 4.21 -39.25 0.05
C PHE A 34 4.43 -37.72 0.02
N GLY A 35 3.46 -36.97 -0.52
CA GLY A 35 3.44 -35.50 -0.54
C GLY A 35 3.68 -34.87 -1.92
N HIS A 36 4.01 -33.57 -1.95
CA HIS A 36 4.33 -32.82 -3.16
C HIS A 36 5.75 -32.22 -3.09
N VAL A 37 6.38 -32.07 -4.25
CA VAL A 37 7.65 -31.38 -4.45
C VAL A 37 7.34 -29.96 -4.90
N LYS A 38 7.90 -28.96 -4.22
CA LYS A 38 7.78 -27.56 -4.59
C LYS A 38 9.05 -27.14 -5.31
N ILE A 39 8.92 -26.60 -6.51
CA ILE A 39 10.05 -26.06 -7.27
C ILE A 39 9.77 -24.60 -7.56
N GLN A 40 10.67 -23.73 -7.13
CA GLN A 40 10.63 -22.32 -7.53
C GLN A 40 11.23 -22.18 -8.94
N VAL A 41 10.45 -21.58 -9.83
CA VAL A 41 10.83 -21.32 -11.22
C VAL A 41 11.25 -19.85 -11.32
N PRO A 42 12.56 -19.56 -11.50
CA PRO A 42 13.05 -18.19 -11.57
C PRO A 42 12.74 -17.54 -12.93
N LYS A 43 12.92 -16.21 -13.00
CA LYS A 43 12.81 -15.42 -14.23
C LYS A 43 13.75 -15.96 -15.30
N GLY A 44 13.32 -15.92 -16.56
CA GLY A 44 14.08 -16.41 -17.70
C GLY A 44 14.02 -17.93 -17.91
N VAL A 45 13.52 -18.71 -16.93
CA VAL A 45 13.32 -20.15 -17.09
C VAL A 45 12.09 -20.41 -17.94
N ALA A 46 10.86 -20.19 -17.45
CA ALA A 46 9.65 -20.42 -18.25
C ALA A 46 9.24 -19.19 -19.09
N CYS A 47 9.38 -17.99 -18.54
CA CYS A 47 9.17 -16.73 -19.25
C CYS A 47 10.18 -15.69 -18.74
N LYS A 48 10.37 -14.59 -19.49
CA LYS A 48 11.38 -13.57 -19.15
C LYS A 48 11.13 -12.85 -17.82
N GLU A 49 9.86 -12.65 -17.45
CA GLU A 49 9.50 -11.66 -16.41
C GLU A 49 9.09 -12.24 -15.05
N HIS A 50 8.49 -13.45 -15.02
CA HIS A 50 7.77 -13.92 -13.84
C HIS A 50 8.51 -15.00 -13.05
N VAL A 51 8.37 -14.94 -11.72
CA VAL A 51 8.78 -15.97 -10.76
C VAL A 51 7.53 -16.61 -10.18
N PHE A 52 7.52 -17.93 -10.10
CA PHE A 52 6.41 -18.69 -9.54
C PHE A 52 6.90 -20.01 -8.96
N ILE A 53 6.05 -20.71 -8.21
CA ILE A 53 6.30 -22.04 -7.67
C ILE A 53 5.42 -23.02 -8.43
N VAL A 54 5.99 -24.13 -8.88
CA VAL A 54 5.27 -25.28 -9.41
C VAL A 54 5.22 -26.39 -8.37
N PHE A 55 4.05 -27.00 -8.21
CA PHE A 55 3.84 -28.16 -7.36
C PHE A 55 3.83 -29.41 -8.22
N LEU A 56 4.66 -30.38 -7.84
CA LEU A 56 4.77 -31.67 -8.51
C LEU A 56 4.40 -32.79 -7.55
N ASP A 57 3.79 -33.86 -8.05
CA ASP A 57 3.65 -35.10 -7.29
C ASP A 57 4.95 -35.91 -7.29
N VAL A 58 4.94 -37.03 -6.56
CA VAL A 58 6.09 -37.96 -6.49
C VAL A 58 6.40 -38.64 -7.84
N GLN A 59 5.50 -38.56 -8.82
CA GLN A 59 5.69 -39.01 -10.21
C GLN A 59 6.15 -37.88 -11.13
N ALA A 60 6.42 -36.68 -10.59
CA ALA A 60 6.79 -35.46 -11.31
C ALA A 60 5.70 -34.91 -12.25
N ARG A 61 4.42 -35.17 -11.96
CA ARG A 61 3.28 -34.54 -12.65
C ARG A 61 2.93 -33.23 -11.95
N ILE A 62 2.60 -32.22 -12.74
CA ILE A 62 2.20 -30.90 -12.22
C ILE A 62 0.82 -31.00 -11.57
N ILE A 63 0.75 -30.65 -10.29
CA ILE A 63 -0.48 -30.59 -9.49
C ILE A 63 -1.05 -29.16 -9.50
N GLY A 64 -0.19 -28.14 -9.60
CA GLY A 64 -0.62 -26.76 -9.61
C GLY A 64 0.53 -25.77 -9.61
N TYR A 65 0.17 -24.49 -9.57
CA TYR A 65 1.08 -23.35 -9.56
C TYR A 65 0.71 -22.38 -8.44
N GLU A 66 1.70 -21.72 -7.85
CA GLU A 66 1.53 -20.59 -6.94
C GLU A 66 2.39 -19.43 -7.43
N THR A 67 1.78 -18.28 -7.63
CA THR A 67 2.53 -17.06 -7.98
C THR A 67 3.29 -16.58 -6.76
N VAL A 68 4.59 -16.29 -6.91
CA VAL A 68 5.35 -15.69 -5.82
C VAL A 68 4.97 -14.21 -5.77
N ASP A 69 4.21 -13.82 -4.75
CA ASP A 69 3.96 -12.42 -4.45
C ASP A 69 5.30 -11.74 -4.12
N ILE A 70 5.82 -11.01 -5.11
CA ILE A 70 6.97 -10.10 -5.03
C ILE A 70 8.30 -10.80 -4.70
N SER A 71 9.14 -10.91 -5.73
CA SER A 71 10.58 -11.05 -5.55
C SER A 71 11.13 -9.74 -4.97
N ILE A 72 11.57 -9.80 -3.72
CA ILE A 72 12.18 -8.74 -2.89
C ILE A 72 13.58 -8.31 -3.38
N SER A 73 13.96 -8.58 -4.63
CA SER A 73 15.27 -8.14 -5.14
C SER A 73 15.41 -6.61 -5.27
N SER A 74 14.33 -5.85 -5.11
CA SER A 74 14.37 -4.38 -5.00
C SER A 74 14.48 -3.84 -3.56
N LEU A 75 14.18 -4.62 -2.51
CA LEU A 75 14.36 -4.14 -1.12
C LEU A 75 15.73 -4.49 -0.54
N ALA A 76 16.47 -5.44 -1.13
CA ALA A 76 17.84 -5.80 -0.73
C ALA A 76 18.88 -4.67 -1.00
N LYS A 77 18.44 -3.47 -1.37
CA LYS A 77 19.29 -2.28 -1.55
C LYS A 77 19.04 -1.19 -0.50
N PHE A 78 18.20 -1.47 0.50
CA PHE A 78 17.93 -0.55 1.61
C PHE A 78 18.39 -1.20 2.92
N GLU A 79 19.66 -1.60 3.00
CA GLU A 79 20.26 -1.95 4.29
C GLU A 79 20.54 -0.65 5.05
N PRO A 80 19.93 -0.43 6.23
CA PRO A 80 20.33 0.67 7.10
C PRO A 80 21.72 0.35 7.68
N ARG A 81 22.60 1.36 7.76
CA ARG A 81 23.82 1.25 8.58
C ARG A 81 23.45 1.13 10.06
N GLU A 82 24.41 0.70 10.88
CA GLU A 82 24.28 0.63 12.35
C GLU A 82 23.91 1.97 13.00
N ASP A 83 24.00 3.10 12.27
CA ASP A 83 23.59 4.44 12.69
C ASP A 83 22.17 4.87 12.24
N GLY A 84 21.47 4.02 11.47
CA GLY A 84 20.12 4.29 10.96
C GLY A 84 20.04 5.16 9.70
N SER A 85 21.17 5.55 9.09
CA SER A 85 21.20 6.24 7.80
C SER A 85 21.02 5.26 6.62
N ILE A 86 20.26 5.68 5.61
CA ILE A 86 20.12 4.97 4.32
C ILE A 86 21.21 5.54 3.39
N GLU A 87 21.86 4.71 2.58
CA GLU A 87 22.80 5.18 1.54
C GLU A 87 22.25 6.42 0.82
N ASP A 88 23.01 7.51 0.86
CA ASP A 88 22.77 8.70 0.06
C ASP A 88 22.67 8.30 -1.41
N GLY A 89 21.46 8.38 -1.98
CA GLY A 89 21.30 8.44 -3.44
C GLY A 89 20.18 7.63 -4.07
N LYS A 90 19.45 6.75 -3.36
CA LYS A 90 18.24 6.12 -3.91
C LYS A 90 16.99 6.43 -3.11
N THR A 91 16.37 7.55 -3.48
CA THR A 91 14.98 7.83 -3.14
C THR A 91 14.08 6.79 -3.81
N ILE A 92 13.22 6.15 -3.03
CA ILE A 92 12.19 5.24 -3.55
C ILE A 92 11.21 6.03 -4.42
N SER A 93 10.96 5.56 -5.64
CA SER A 93 9.98 6.19 -6.52
C SER A 93 8.54 5.93 -6.04
N LEU A 94 7.59 6.76 -6.47
CA LEU A 94 6.17 6.57 -6.14
C LEU A 94 5.64 5.22 -6.64
N ARG A 95 6.09 4.76 -7.82
CA ARG A 95 5.68 3.46 -8.39
C ARG A 95 6.19 2.29 -7.56
N GLU A 96 7.47 2.28 -7.22
CA GLU A 96 8.05 1.25 -6.35
C GLU A 96 7.34 1.22 -5.00
N PHE A 97 7.00 2.38 -4.44
CA PHE A 97 6.24 2.47 -3.21
C PHE A 97 4.86 1.83 -3.31
N ILE A 98 4.13 2.12 -4.39
CA ILE A 98 2.81 1.52 -4.67
C ILE A 98 2.94 0.01 -4.90
N GLU A 99 4.00 -0.45 -5.56
CA GLU A 99 4.27 -1.88 -5.75
C GLU A 99 4.56 -2.58 -4.43
N ILE A 100 5.22 -1.93 -3.48
CA ILE A 100 5.49 -2.50 -2.15
C ILE A 100 4.21 -2.52 -1.31
N MET A 101 3.50 -1.40 -1.23
CA MET A 101 2.38 -1.24 -0.29
C MET A 101 1.05 -1.71 -0.85
N GLY A 102 0.89 -1.73 -2.18
CA GLY A 102 -0.38 -1.85 -2.86
C GLY A 102 -1.13 -0.52 -2.91
N PHE A 103 -1.71 -0.22 -4.08
CA PHE A 103 -2.36 1.07 -4.36
C PHE A 103 -3.43 1.46 -3.33
N GLN A 104 -4.32 0.53 -2.97
CA GLN A 104 -5.39 0.81 -2.00
C GLN A 104 -4.85 1.07 -0.60
N CYS A 105 -3.87 0.29 -0.15
CA CYS A 105 -3.21 0.52 1.13
C CYS A 105 -2.47 1.85 1.15
N PHE A 106 -1.79 2.22 0.06
CA PHE A 106 -1.12 3.51 -0.02
C PHE A 106 -2.12 4.68 0.01
N ALA A 107 -3.23 4.61 -0.73
CA ALA A 107 -4.31 5.59 -0.62
C ALA A 107 -4.85 5.69 0.82
N GLY A 108 -5.04 4.54 1.48
CA GLY A 108 -5.44 4.50 2.90
C GLY A 108 -4.39 5.08 3.86
N LEU A 109 -3.10 4.91 3.57
CA LEU A 109 -2.01 5.50 4.36
C LEU A 109 -1.96 7.02 4.20
N ILE A 110 -2.08 7.53 2.97
CA ILE A 110 -2.17 8.97 2.71
C ILE A 110 -3.38 9.55 3.45
N HIS A 111 -4.55 8.90 3.36
CA HIS A 111 -5.73 9.34 4.09
C HIS A 111 -5.51 9.30 5.62
N ALA A 112 -5.03 8.18 6.16
CA ALA A 112 -4.79 8.05 7.59
C ALA A 112 -3.83 9.13 8.09
N LYS A 113 -2.73 9.36 7.36
CA LYS A 113 -1.74 10.39 7.67
C LYS A 113 -2.35 11.78 7.57
N LEU A 114 -2.96 12.15 6.44
CA LEU A 114 -3.53 13.47 6.20
C LEU A 114 -4.60 13.83 7.24
N PHE A 115 -5.46 12.88 7.61
CA PHE A 115 -6.57 13.08 8.53
C PHE A 115 -6.27 12.69 9.99
N ASN A 116 -4.99 12.48 10.34
CA ASN A 116 -4.52 12.18 11.71
C ASN A 116 -5.05 10.88 12.33
N TYR A 117 -5.39 9.87 11.52
CA TYR A 117 -5.80 8.57 12.04
C TYR A 117 -4.56 7.78 12.50
N PRO A 118 -4.64 7.02 13.61
CA PRO A 118 -3.63 6.04 13.93
C PRO A 118 -3.52 5.02 12.79
N LEU A 119 -2.30 4.68 12.38
CA LEU A 119 -2.03 3.75 11.28
C LEU A 119 -1.11 2.62 11.76
N TYR A 120 -1.53 1.38 11.55
CA TYR A 120 -0.75 0.20 11.90
C TYR A 120 -0.75 -0.85 10.80
N ILE A 121 0.33 -1.63 10.77
CA ILE A 121 0.44 -2.85 9.98
C ILE A 121 0.55 -4.06 10.91
N ILE A 122 -0.27 -5.07 10.68
CA ILE A 122 -0.29 -6.31 11.49
C ILE A 122 0.67 -7.31 10.88
N VAL A 123 1.73 -7.68 11.60
CA VAL A 123 2.83 -8.50 11.07
C VAL A 123 3.05 -9.74 11.93
N LYS A 124 3.22 -10.90 11.30
CA LYS A 124 3.51 -12.17 12.02
C LYS A 124 4.98 -12.22 12.48
N GLU A 125 5.86 -11.86 11.56
CA GLU A 125 7.31 -11.81 11.71
C GLU A 125 7.77 -10.38 11.39
N GLU A 126 9.07 -10.13 11.40
CA GLU A 126 9.60 -8.83 11.00
C GLU A 126 9.06 -8.42 9.63
N PHE A 127 8.58 -7.18 9.56
CA PHE A 127 8.10 -6.64 8.32
C PHE A 127 9.30 -6.47 7.38
N LYS A 128 9.29 -7.20 6.26
CA LYS A 128 10.42 -7.22 5.32
C LYS A 128 10.77 -5.85 4.73
N VAL A 129 9.89 -4.87 4.88
CA VAL A 129 10.12 -3.48 4.46
C VAL A 129 10.44 -2.65 5.68
N ASN A 130 11.52 -1.88 5.61
CA ASN A 130 11.89 -0.95 6.65
C ASN A 130 10.77 0.11 6.84
N LEU A 131 10.16 0.14 8.02
CA LEU A 131 9.11 1.11 8.37
C LEU A 131 9.58 2.56 8.27
N ASN A 132 10.87 2.82 8.49
CA ASN A 132 11.42 4.17 8.39
C ASN A 132 11.37 4.67 6.94
N VAL A 133 11.63 3.81 5.95
CA VAL A 133 11.48 4.17 4.53
C VAL A 133 10.04 4.57 4.23
N ILE A 134 9.06 3.81 4.75
CA ILE A 134 7.63 4.11 4.57
C ILE A 134 7.25 5.42 5.24
N ASN A 135 7.68 5.61 6.48
CA ASN A 135 7.39 6.83 7.22
C ASN A 135 8.03 8.04 6.55
N ASN A 136 9.27 7.95 6.07
CA ASN A 136 9.95 9.05 5.38
C ASN A 136 9.18 9.48 4.13
N VAL A 137 8.76 8.54 3.27
CA VAL A 137 7.91 8.87 2.11
C VAL A 137 6.61 9.56 2.53
N LEU A 138 5.97 9.09 3.61
CA LEU A 138 4.75 9.72 4.14
C LEU A 138 5.02 11.10 4.75
N GLU A 139 6.21 11.39 5.28
CA GLU A 139 6.60 12.72 5.74
C GLU A 139 6.94 13.65 4.56
N ASP A 140 7.65 13.15 3.56
CA ASP A 140 8.12 13.93 2.40
C ASP A 140 6.97 14.49 1.56
N VAL A 141 5.86 13.75 1.46
CA VAL A 141 4.67 14.19 0.73
C VAL A 141 3.76 15.11 1.55
N MET A 142 4.01 15.26 2.85
CA MET A 142 3.20 16.09 3.74
C MET A 142 3.80 17.49 3.88
N PRO A 143 2.98 18.55 3.88
CA PRO A 143 3.48 19.89 4.22
C PRO A 143 4.03 19.94 5.64
N GLU A 144 4.99 20.84 5.86
CA GLU A 144 5.79 20.93 7.10
C GLU A 144 4.93 20.92 8.37
N MET A 145 3.82 21.67 8.40
CA MET A 145 2.93 21.76 9.55
C MET A 145 2.19 20.46 9.90
N TYR A 146 2.16 19.49 8.98
CA TYR A 146 1.50 18.19 9.17
C TYR A 146 2.48 17.02 9.25
N LYS A 147 3.79 17.30 9.11
CA LYS A 147 4.85 16.33 9.38
C LYS A 147 4.84 15.90 10.84
N ASN A 148 5.35 14.70 11.12
CA ASN A 148 5.52 14.13 12.46
C ASN A 148 4.22 13.90 13.26
N THR A 149 3.06 13.94 12.63
CA THR A 149 1.77 13.83 13.34
C THR A 149 1.43 12.40 13.75
N ARG A 150 1.52 11.45 12.81
CA ARG A 150 1.36 10.01 13.06
C ARG A 150 2.31 9.22 12.17
N SER A 151 3.02 8.26 12.73
CA SER A 151 3.83 7.30 11.99
C SER A 151 3.14 5.94 11.91
N LEU A 152 3.42 5.20 10.83
CA LEU A 152 3.07 3.80 10.70
C LEU A 152 3.84 3.00 11.75
N LYS A 153 3.10 2.21 12.53
CA LYS A 153 3.65 1.30 13.54
C LYS A 153 3.26 -0.14 13.25
N THR A 154 3.99 -1.09 13.82
CA THR A 154 3.66 -2.52 13.74
C THR A 154 2.79 -2.96 14.91
N ILE A 155 1.93 -3.94 14.64
CA ILE A 155 1.29 -4.79 15.65
C ILE A 155 1.75 -6.21 15.38
N THR A 156 2.49 -6.80 16.32
CA THR A 156 2.92 -8.18 16.22
C THR A 156 1.74 -9.12 16.41
N TYR A 157 1.55 -10.03 15.45
CA TYR A 157 0.59 -11.11 15.50
C TYR A 157 1.27 -12.34 16.12
N PRO A 158 0.90 -12.73 17.36
CA PRO A 158 1.51 -13.87 18.03
C PRO A 158 0.88 -15.15 17.49
N GLY A 159 1.45 -15.65 16.38
CA GLY A 159 0.96 -16.83 15.66
C GLY A 159 0.91 -18.10 16.51
N ASP A 160 1.78 -18.21 17.52
CA ASP A 160 1.82 -19.34 18.46
C ASP A 160 0.62 -19.35 19.41
N VAL A 161 0.06 -18.17 19.71
CA VAL A 161 -1.12 -18.02 20.58
C VAL A 161 -2.41 -18.10 19.77
N TYR A 162 -2.40 -17.55 18.56
CA TYR A 162 -3.57 -17.50 17.68
C TYR A 162 -3.27 -18.24 16.38
N PRO A 163 -3.66 -19.52 16.23
CA PRO A 163 -3.33 -20.31 15.04
C PRO A 163 -4.00 -19.78 13.76
N VAL A 164 -5.05 -18.96 13.90
CA VAL A 164 -5.80 -18.39 12.77
C VAL A 164 -5.68 -16.87 12.78
N ALA A 165 -5.00 -16.32 11.75
CA ALA A 165 -4.75 -14.88 11.64
C ALA A 165 -6.03 -14.03 11.58
N THR A 166 -7.09 -14.56 10.96
CA THR A 166 -8.38 -13.85 10.84
C THR A 166 -9.02 -13.59 12.20
N TYR A 167 -8.88 -14.50 13.16
CA TYR A 167 -9.36 -14.32 14.52
C TYR A 167 -8.63 -13.17 15.22
N PHE A 168 -7.30 -13.13 15.09
CA PHE A 168 -6.51 -12.03 15.64
C PHE A 168 -6.85 -10.70 14.97
N TYR A 169 -7.03 -10.67 13.65
CA TYR A 169 -7.45 -9.47 12.94
C TYR A 169 -8.80 -8.95 13.45
N ALA A 170 -9.77 -9.84 13.69
CA ALA A 170 -11.06 -9.46 14.27
C ALA A 170 -10.90 -8.90 15.70
N LEU A 171 -10.02 -9.49 16.51
CA LEU A 171 -9.73 -9.02 17.87
C LEU A 171 -9.11 -7.62 17.87
N VAL A 172 -8.10 -7.39 17.02
CA VAL A 172 -7.47 -6.06 16.88
C VAL A 172 -8.48 -5.04 16.34
N LYS A 173 -9.29 -5.43 15.36
CA LYS A 173 -10.34 -4.58 14.78
C LYS A 173 -11.34 -4.11 15.84
N ASN A 174 -11.75 -5.00 16.74
CA ASN A 174 -12.68 -4.69 17.81
C ASN A 174 -12.08 -3.76 18.88
N LYS A 175 -10.78 -3.92 19.19
CA LYS A 175 -10.07 -3.06 20.16
C LYS A 175 -9.73 -1.68 19.60
N SER A 176 -9.49 -1.57 18.29
CA SER A 176 -8.93 -0.38 17.65
C SER A 176 -9.86 0.22 16.59
N LYS A 177 -11.15 0.44 16.91
CA LYS A 177 -12.18 0.91 15.97
C LYS A 177 -11.86 2.23 15.23
N ALA A 178 -11.03 3.09 15.82
CA ALA A 178 -10.64 4.38 15.26
C ALA A 178 -9.30 4.34 14.51
N THR A 179 -8.79 3.15 14.17
CA THR A 179 -7.46 2.94 13.60
C THR A 179 -7.52 2.39 12.19
N PHE A 180 -6.64 2.88 11.32
CA PHE A 180 -6.37 2.27 10.02
C PHE A 180 -5.46 1.07 10.19
N LEU A 181 -5.90 -0.09 9.71
CA LEU A 181 -5.17 -1.35 9.83
C LEU A 181 -4.96 -1.95 8.44
N MET A 182 -3.73 -2.37 8.16
CA MET A 182 -3.39 -3.16 6.99
C MET A 182 -2.54 -4.37 7.36
N ASN A 183 -2.28 -5.26 6.40
CA ASN A 183 -1.38 -6.38 6.57
C ASN A 183 -0.28 -6.39 5.48
N PRO A 184 0.80 -7.18 5.65
CA PRO A 184 1.88 -7.34 4.67
C PRO A 184 1.45 -7.87 3.31
N ARG A 185 0.24 -8.43 3.18
CA ARG A 185 -0.33 -8.88 1.91
C ARG A 185 -1.04 -7.76 1.14
N LYS A 186 -0.80 -6.50 1.52
CA LYS A 186 -1.39 -5.30 0.89
C LYS A 186 -2.91 -5.27 1.00
N GLN A 187 -3.46 -5.85 2.07
CA GLN A 187 -4.89 -5.85 2.33
C GLN A 187 -5.22 -4.86 3.45
N ILE A 188 -6.28 -4.09 3.23
CA ILE A 188 -6.86 -3.24 4.27
C ILE A 188 -7.70 -4.13 5.19
N VAL A 189 -7.31 -4.20 6.46
CA VAL A 189 -8.06 -4.92 7.50
C VAL A 189 -9.16 -4.03 8.08
N GLN A 190 -8.90 -2.72 8.19
CA GLN A 190 -9.86 -1.77 8.73
C GLN A 190 -9.61 -0.34 8.21
N MET A 191 -10.72 0.33 7.86
CA MET A 191 -10.79 1.78 7.67
C MET A 191 -11.68 2.38 8.77
N PRO A 192 -11.20 3.32 9.58
CA PRO A 192 -11.98 3.94 10.67
C PRO A 192 -12.90 5.07 10.19
N TRP A 193 -12.85 5.41 8.91
CA TRP A 193 -13.69 6.44 8.28
C TRP A 193 -14.75 5.79 7.37
N LYS A 194 -15.78 6.57 7.03
CA LYS A 194 -16.86 6.15 6.11
C LYS A 194 -16.68 6.68 4.70
N THR A 195 -15.84 7.69 4.53
CA THR A 195 -15.58 8.38 3.27
C THR A 195 -14.81 7.48 2.31
N GLY A 196 -15.12 7.57 1.01
CA GLY A 196 -14.34 6.87 0.00
C GLY A 196 -12.97 7.51 -0.17
N LEU A 197 -12.00 6.73 -0.68
CA LEU A 197 -10.64 7.21 -0.97
C LEU A 197 -10.52 7.92 -2.33
N GLU A 198 -11.60 8.53 -2.83
CA GLU A 198 -11.62 9.09 -4.19
C GLU A 198 -10.64 10.27 -4.35
N LEU A 199 -10.46 11.06 -3.29
CA LEU A 199 -9.45 12.13 -3.26
C LEU A 199 -8.05 11.54 -3.45
N GLU A 200 -7.69 10.58 -2.60
CA GLU A 200 -6.36 9.96 -2.58
C GLU A 200 -6.08 9.23 -3.89
N LYS A 201 -7.02 8.44 -4.39
CA LYS A 201 -6.90 7.77 -5.69
C LYS A 201 -6.67 8.78 -6.82
N THR A 202 -7.40 9.90 -6.82
CA THR A 202 -7.27 10.93 -7.88
C THR A 202 -5.90 11.57 -7.88
N ILE A 203 -5.39 11.98 -6.71
CA ILE A 203 -4.09 12.64 -6.60
C ILE A 203 -2.93 11.66 -6.87
N ILE A 204 -3.05 10.40 -6.42
CA ILE A 204 -2.05 9.37 -6.68
C ILE A 204 -2.00 9.05 -8.18
N ASN A 205 -3.14 8.82 -8.83
CA ASN A 205 -3.17 8.55 -10.27
C ASN A 205 -2.61 9.71 -11.09
N SER A 206 -2.92 10.94 -10.69
CA SER A 206 -2.42 12.15 -11.35
C SER A 206 -0.91 12.35 -11.17
N ALA A 207 -0.34 11.88 -10.05
CA ALA A 207 1.09 11.87 -9.80
C ALA A 207 1.79 10.74 -10.58
N VAL A 208 1.23 9.53 -10.60
CA VAL A 208 1.79 8.36 -11.30
C VAL A 208 1.76 8.52 -12.83
N SER A 209 0.83 9.31 -13.36
CA SER A 209 0.73 9.61 -14.79
C SER A 209 1.83 10.54 -15.31
N LYS A 210 2.67 11.11 -14.42
CA LYS A 210 3.81 11.93 -14.83
C LYS A 210 4.94 11.04 -15.36
N GLU A 211 5.54 11.47 -16.46
CA GLU A 211 6.59 10.70 -17.15
C GLU A 211 7.85 10.57 -16.30
N ASP A 212 8.29 11.68 -15.68
CA ASP A 212 9.45 11.66 -14.80
C ASP A 212 9.10 11.04 -13.43
N GLN A 213 9.65 9.85 -13.18
CA GLN A 213 9.50 9.11 -11.94
C GLN A 213 10.02 9.87 -10.71
N ASN A 214 11.06 10.71 -10.89
CA ASN A 214 11.67 11.48 -9.81
C ASN A 214 10.79 12.66 -9.37
N GLU A 215 9.87 13.11 -10.22
CA GLU A 215 8.94 14.19 -9.91
C GLU A 215 7.62 13.70 -9.31
N GLN A 216 7.29 12.41 -9.43
CA GLN A 216 5.97 11.90 -9.04
C GLN A 216 5.64 12.17 -7.56
N LEU A 217 6.61 11.99 -6.65
CA LEU A 217 6.43 12.32 -5.23
C LEU A 217 6.22 13.82 -5.00
N LYS A 218 6.91 14.68 -5.77
CA LYS A 218 6.72 16.13 -5.72
C LYS A 218 5.33 16.53 -6.20
N PHE A 219 4.82 15.90 -7.26
CA PHE A 219 3.46 16.12 -7.72
C PHE A 219 2.41 15.65 -6.71
N LEU A 220 2.65 14.51 -6.05
CA LEU A 220 1.77 14.05 -4.98
C LEU A 220 1.72 15.06 -3.83
N ALA A 221 2.89 15.55 -3.39
CA ALA A 221 3.00 16.60 -2.37
C ALA A 221 2.27 17.88 -2.81
N PHE A 222 2.44 18.30 -4.06
CA PHE A 222 1.74 19.46 -4.63
C PHE A 222 0.22 19.31 -4.57
N TYR A 223 -0.33 18.14 -4.93
CA TYR A 223 -1.77 17.90 -4.86
C TYR A 223 -2.30 17.89 -3.43
N ILE A 224 -1.53 17.37 -2.47
CA ILE A 224 -1.86 17.44 -1.04
C ILE A 224 -1.89 18.89 -0.56
N SER A 225 -0.87 19.68 -0.90
CA SER A 225 -0.82 21.12 -0.57
C SER A 225 -2.02 21.87 -1.14
N LYS A 226 -2.37 21.60 -2.41
CA LYS A 226 -3.54 22.21 -3.05
C LYS A 226 -4.86 21.88 -2.35
N PHE A 227 -5.03 20.63 -1.90
CA PHE A 227 -6.18 20.25 -1.09
C PHE A 227 -6.24 21.06 0.22
N LEU A 228 -5.10 21.27 0.88
CA LEU A 228 -5.03 22.02 2.13
C LEU A 228 -5.28 23.51 1.94
N GLU A 229 -4.83 24.10 0.82
CA GLU A 229 -5.21 25.47 0.46
C GLU A 229 -6.73 25.62 0.30
N ASP A 230 -7.39 24.63 -0.29
CA ASP A 230 -8.85 24.63 -0.44
C ASP A 230 -9.57 24.43 0.90
N VAL A 231 -8.98 23.67 1.83
CA VAL A 231 -9.44 23.60 3.23
C VAL A 231 -9.38 24.98 3.87
N ASP A 232 -8.26 25.71 3.74
CA ASP A 232 -8.10 27.03 4.32
C ASP A 232 -9.10 28.05 3.76
N LYS A 233 -9.28 28.05 2.43
CA LYS A 233 -10.32 28.85 1.77
C LYS A 233 -11.72 28.52 2.30
N THR A 234 -12.00 27.22 2.50
CA THR A 234 -13.28 26.77 3.05
C THR A 234 -13.47 27.25 4.49
N ILE A 235 -12.44 27.20 5.34
CA ILE A 235 -12.49 27.71 6.71
C ILE A 235 -12.80 29.21 6.71
N ILE A 236 -12.16 30.01 5.84
CA ILE A 236 -12.43 31.45 5.73
C ILE A 236 -13.90 31.70 5.38
N ILE A 237 -14.47 30.93 4.43
CA ILE A 237 -15.90 31.02 4.07
C ILE A 237 -16.78 30.63 5.27
N LEU A 238 -16.44 29.55 5.99
CA LEU A 238 -17.23 29.06 7.12
C LEU A 238 -17.15 29.95 8.36
N LYS A 239 -16.11 30.77 8.50
CA LYS A 239 -16.00 31.76 9.58
C LYS A 239 -17.01 32.89 9.42
N THR A 240 -17.38 33.27 8.20
CA THR A 240 -18.30 34.38 7.94
C THR A 240 -19.78 33.98 7.91
N VAL A 241 -20.08 32.67 7.84
CA VAL A 241 -21.46 32.16 7.77
C VAL A 241 -21.85 31.34 9.00
N LYS A 242 -23.15 31.30 9.30
CA LYS A 242 -23.70 30.44 10.35
C LYS A 242 -23.73 28.97 9.94
N LYS A 243 -24.17 28.69 8.72
CA LYS A 243 -24.20 27.36 8.07
C LYS A 243 -24.06 27.52 6.55
N SER A 244 -23.60 26.47 5.87
CA SER A 244 -23.51 26.41 4.41
C SER A 244 -23.86 25.02 3.92
N SER A 245 -24.61 24.92 2.82
CA SER A 245 -24.82 23.62 2.16
C SER A 245 -23.57 23.20 1.37
N ILE A 246 -23.41 21.91 1.11
CA ILE A 246 -22.37 21.41 0.20
C ILE A 246 -22.46 22.08 -1.17
N LYS A 247 -23.68 22.27 -1.72
CA LYS A 247 -23.88 22.90 -3.04
C LYS A 247 -23.35 24.35 -3.06
N ASP A 248 -23.61 25.11 -2.01
CA ASP A 248 -23.13 26.50 -1.90
C ASP A 248 -21.61 26.57 -1.77
N LEU A 249 -21.01 25.64 -1.02
CA LEU A 249 -19.56 25.57 -0.89
C LEU A 249 -18.89 25.20 -2.22
N ILE A 250 -19.46 24.27 -2.98
CA ILE A 250 -18.98 23.95 -4.33
C ILE A 250 -19.01 25.20 -5.21
N LYS A 251 -20.12 25.96 -5.20
CA LYS A 251 -20.25 27.19 -5.99
C LYS A 251 -19.19 28.22 -5.58
N LYS A 252 -19.10 28.54 -4.29
CA LYS A 252 -18.15 29.54 -3.76
C LYS A 252 -16.69 29.15 -3.98
N LEU A 253 -16.36 27.86 -3.87
CA LEU A 253 -15.00 27.39 -4.14
C LEU A 253 -14.68 27.43 -5.63
N LYS A 254 -15.62 27.12 -6.53
CA LYS A 254 -15.40 27.26 -7.98
C LYS A 254 -15.25 28.71 -8.43
N GLU A 255 -15.88 29.66 -7.73
CA GLU A 255 -15.71 31.10 -8.00
C GLU A 255 -14.32 31.61 -7.54
N LYS A 256 -13.77 31.04 -6.46
CA LYS A 256 -12.49 31.47 -5.87
C LYS A 256 -11.29 30.66 -6.32
N ALA A 257 -11.49 29.38 -6.62
CA ALA A 257 -10.47 28.46 -7.11
C ALA A 257 -10.73 28.24 -8.59
N ILE A 258 -9.71 28.51 -9.42
CA ILE A 258 -9.73 28.26 -10.87
C ILE A 258 -9.58 26.75 -11.11
N THR A 259 -10.46 25.94 -10.54
CA THR A 259 -10.43 24.48 -10.64
C THR A 259 -11.84 23.91 -10.80
N SER A 260 -12.05 23.24 -11.93
CA SER A 260 -13.31 22.55 -12.28
C SER A 260 -13.61 21.31 -11.42
N THR A 261 -12.67 20.90 -10.56
CA THR A 261 -12.65 19.59 -9.87
C THR A 261 -13.33 19.55 -8.51
N VAL A 262 -13.97 20.63 -8.05
CA VAL A 262 -14.69 20.64 -6.76
C VAL A 262 -15.98 19.82 -6.87
N THR A 263 -15.95 18.59 -6.35
CA THR A 263 -17.08 17.64 -6.32
C THR A 263 -17.69 17.53 -4.92
N LYS A 264 -18.86 16.88 -4.79
CA LYS A 264 -19.46 16.57 -3.47
C LYS A 264 -18.51 15.77 -2.58
N ASN A 265 -17.86 14.73 -3.13
CA ASN A 265 -16.91 13.91 -2.38
C ASN A 265 -15.71 14.72 -1.89
N TYR A 266 -15.23 15.67 -2.70
CA TYR A 266 -14.16 16.58 -2.31
C TYR A 266 -14.55 17.45 -1.11
N ILE A 267 -15.77 18.02 -1.09
CA ILE A 267 -16.26 18.78 0.07
C ILE A 267 -16.44 17.90 1.31
N ILE A 268 -16.84 16.64 1.13
CA ILE A 268 -16.93 15.68 2.24
C ILE A 268 -15.53 15.44 2.84
N SER A 269 -14.50 15.27 2.01
CA SER A 269 -13.11 15.19 2.48
C SER A 269 -12.67 16.46 3.21
N ILE A 270 -13.00 17.65 2.70
CA ILE A 270 -12.72 18.91 3.41
C ILE A 270 -13.42 18.96 4.78
N LYS A 271 -14.70 18.59 4.84
CA LYS A 271 -15.49 18.54 6.08
C LYS A 271 -14.85 17.61 7.12
N GLU A 272 -14.44 16.42 6.69
CA GLU A 272 -13.77 15.45 7.54
C GLU A 272 -12.41 15.98 8.03
N PHE A 273 -11.62 16.59 7.15
CA PHE A 273 -10.33 17.15 7.50
C PHE A 273 -10.49 18.22 8.58
N ILE A 274 -11.40 19.19 8.36
CA ILE A 274 -11.70 20.25 9.33
C ILE A 274 -12.13 19.65 10.66
N HIS A 275 -13.02 18.64 10.65
CA HIS A 275 -13.48 18.00 11.88
C HIS A 275 -12.34 17.36 12.68
N ARG A 276 -11.41 16.69 11.99
CA ARG A 276 -10.33 15.90 12.61
C ARG A 276 -9.10 16.69 13.00
N ARG A 277 -8.76 17.73 12.22
CA ARG A 277 -7.50 18.48 12.33
C ARG A 277 -7.68 19.89 12.87
N ILE A 278 -8.85 20.51 12.69
CA ILE A 278 -9.03 21.94 12.90
C ILE A 278 -10.06 22.23 14.00
N SER A 279 -11.33 21.94 13.75
CA SER A 279 -12.41 22.19 14.71
C SER A 279 -13.68 21.43 14.31
N SER A 280 -14.21 20.64 15.24
CA SER A 280 -15.50 19.99 15.05
C SER A 280 -16.64 20.99 14.85
N ASP A 281 -16.56 22.19 15.42
CA ASP A 281 -17.66 23.16 15.35
C ASP A 281 -17.68 23.90 14.01
N ILE A 282 -16.51 24.15 13.41
CA ILE A 282 -16.44 24.66 12.04
C ILE A 282 -16.98 23.60 11.07
N ALA A 283 -16.62 22.33 11.24
CA ALA A 283 -17.10 21.25 10.38
C ALA A 283 -18.64 21.07 10.43
N LYS A 284 -19.26 21.24 11.61
CA LYS A 284 -20.72 21.20 11.79
C LYS A 284 -21.47 22.29 11.02
N LYS A 285 -20.80 23.34 10.56
CA LYS A 285 -21.41 24.37 9.70
C LYS A 285 -21.67 23.86 8.28
N ILE A 286 -21.07 22.75 7.86
CA ILE A 286 -21.27 22.13 6.56
C ILE A 286 -22.44 21.15 6.63
N ASN A 287 -23.58 21.54 6.08
CA ASN A 287 -24.76 20.67 5.97
C ASN A 287 -24.71 19.87 4.66
N ASP A 288 -25.19 18.63 4.72
CA ASP A 288 -25.27 17.74 3.57
C ASP A 288 -26.28 18.20 2.51
#